data_AF-A0A2S9G4K1-F1
#
_entry.id   AF-A0A2S9G4K1-F1
#
_cell.length_a   1.000
_cell.length_b   1.000
_cell.length_c   1.000
_cell.angle_alpha   90.00
_cell.angle_beta   90.00
_cell.angle_gamma   90.00
#
_symmetry.space_group_name_H-M   'P 1'
#
loop_
_entity.id
_entity.type
_entity.pdbx_description
1 polymer ?
#
loop_
_entity_poly.entity_id
_entity_poly.type
_entity_poly.pdbx_seq_one_letter_code
_entity_poly.pdbx_strand_id
1 'polypeptide(L)'
;LPRDAELTVDGQDVVADVHEVLDRMGDFTDRLRSGEWRGATGGRITTVVNIGIGGSDLGPVMVDQALRHYADAGISARFVSNVDP
;
A
#
# COMPACT_ATOMS: atom_id res chain seq x y z
N LEU A 1 2.50 16.26 -1.92
CA LEU A 1 2.58 17.46 -2.78
C LEU A 1 2.29 17.04 -4.22
N PRO A 2 1.65 17.89 -5.05
CA PRO A 2 1.57 17.69 -6.49
C PRO A 2 2.95 17.41 -7.12
N ARG A 3 2.99 16.75 -8.29
CA ARG A 3 4.26 16.33 -8.93
C ARG A 3 5.09 17.50 -9.45
N ASP A 4 4.44 18.63 -9.69
CA ASP A 4 5.01 19.92 -10.10
C ASP A 4 5.31 20.84 -8.91
N ALA A 5 5.12 20.38 -7.68
CA ALA A 5 5.50 21.15 -6.50
C ALA A 5 7.02 21.15 -6.30
N GLU A 6 7.52 22.18 -5.62
CA GLU A 6 8.92 22.29 -5.25
C GLU A 6 9.05 22.29 -3.72
N LEU A 7 9.86 21.37 -3.16
CA LEU A 7 10.22 21.35 -1.76
C LEU A 7 11.59 20.69 -1.57
N THR A 8 12.53 21.45 -1.01
CA THR A 8 13.84 20.94 -0.63
C THR A 8 13.98 20.95 0.89
N VAL A 9 14.40 19.83 1.47
CA VAL A 9 14.70 19.69 2.90
C VAL A 9 16.13 19.18 3.03
N ASP A 10 16.99 19.90 3.74
CA ASP A 10 18.40 19.53 3.94
C ASP A 10 19.18 19.25 2.63
N GLY A 11 18.82 19.94 1.55
CA GLY A 11 19.42 19.77 0.22
C GLY A 11 18.85 18.62 -0.62
N GLN A 12 17.85 17.89 -0.11
CA GLN A 12 17.16 16.80 -0.79
C GLN A 12 15.86 17.29 -1.42
N ASP A 13 15.64 16.97 -2.70
CA ASP A 13 14.35 17.17 -3.37
C ASP A 13 13.37 16.08 -2.94
N VAL A 14 12.62 16.36 -1.88
CA VAL A 14 11.68 15.40 -1.30
C VAL A 14 10.43 15.18 -2.16
N VAL A 15 10.14 16.07 -3.12
CA VAL A 15 9.02 15.86 -4.03
C VAL A 15 9.37 14.74 -5.01
N ALA A 16 10.59 14.75 -5.56
CA ALA A 16 11.08 13.67 -6.41
C ALA A 16 11.03 12.31 -5.70
N ASP A 17 11.54 12.23 -4.46
CA ASP A 17 11.56 10.97 -3.69
C ASP A 17 10.16 10.44 -3.38
N VAL A 18 9.23 11.33 -3.02
CA VAL A 18 7.83 10.95 -2.77
C VAL A 18 7.22 10.32 -4.01
N HIS A 19 7.39 10.93 -5.18
CA HIS A 19 6.82 10.42 -6.42
C HIS A 19 7.53 9.14 -6.90
N GLU A 20 8.83 8.97 -6.65
CA GLU A 20 9.51 7.69 -6.92
C GLU A 20 8.85 6.53 -6.16
N VAL A 21 8.58 6.73 -4.86
CA VAL A 21 7.95 5.69 -4.04
C VAL A 21 6.50 5.47 -4.45
N LEU A 22 5.74 6.53 -4.76
CA LEU A 22 4.37 6.41 -5.24
C LEU A 22 4.28 5.66 -6.57
N ASP A 23 5.18 5.93 -7.52
CA ASP A 23 5.26 5.23 -8.82
C ASP A 23 5.53 3.73 -8.57
N ARG A 24 6.51 3.40 -7.71
CA ARG A 24 6.82 2.01 -7.33
C ARG A 24 5.65 1.30 -6.64
N MET A 25 4.90 2.01 -5.79
CA MET A 25 3.68 1.49 -5.18
C MET A 25 2.59 1.23 -6.22
N GLY A 26 2.42 2.13 -7.19
CA GLY A 26 1.50 1.97 -8.32
C GLY A 26 1.81 0.70 -9.11
N ASP A 27 3.04 0.58 -9.61
CA ASP A 27 3.49 -0.57 -10.39
C ASP A 27 3.26 -1.91 -9.66
N PHE A 28 3.58 -1.96 -8.36
CA PHE A 28 3.36 -3.15 -7.55
C PHE A 28 1.87 -3.47 -7.38
N THR A 29 1.06 -2.47 -7.03
CA THR A 29 -0.37 -2.67 -6.79
C THR A 29 -1.13 -3.01 -8.06
N ASP A 30 -0.75 -2.48 -9.22
CA ASP A 30 -1.32 -2.84 -10.51
C ASP A 30 -1.06 -4.31 -10.87
N ARG A 31 0.16 -4.80 -10.65
CA ARG A 31 0.52 -6.23 -10.86
C ARG A 31 -0.23 -7.16 -9.91
N LEU A 32 -0.43 -6.75 -8.65
CA LEU A 32 -1.27 -7.49 -7.70
C LEU A 32 -2.74 -7.51 -8.14
N ARG A 33 -3.31 -6.35 -8.47
CA ARG A 33 -4.73 -6.16 -8.80
C ARG A 33 -5.11 -6.83 -10.11
N SER A 34 -4.25 -6.78 -11.13
CA SER A 34 -4.45 -7.51 -12.39
C SER A 34 -4.34 -9.03 -12.22
N GLY A 35 -3.68 -9.48 -11.15
CA GLY A 35 -3.35 -10.88 -10.92
C GLY A 35 -2.14 -11.36 -11.74
N GLU A 36 -1.37 -10.47 -12.36
CA GLU A 36 -0.07 -10.80 -12.94
C GLU A 36 0.88 -11.33 -11.85
N TRP A 37 0.85 -10.72 -10.65
CA TRP A 37 1.61 -11.21 -9.51
C TRP A 37 1.00 -12.50 -8.96
N ARG A 38 1.79 -13.57 -9.00
CA ARG A 38 1.38 -14.90 -8.54
C ARG A 38 2.10 -15.30 -7.25
N GLY A 39 1.42 -16.07 -6.42
CA GLY A 39 2.06 -16.79 -5.32
C GLY A 39 3.00 -17.89 -5.83
N ALA A 40 3.76 -18.50 -4.94
CA ALA A 40 4.78 -19.50 -5.28
C ALA A 40 4.24 -20.71 -6.09
N THR A 41 2.95 -21.02 -5.94
CA THR A 41 2.28 -22.12 -6.65
C THR A 41 1.50 -21.67 -7.90
N GLY A 42 1.61 -20.40 -8.29
CA GLY A 42 0.89 -19.83 -9.44
C GLY A 42 -0.51 -19.28 -9.11
N GLY A 43 -0.96 -19.39 -7.86
CA GLY A 43 -2.25 -18.83 -7.43
C GLY A 43 -2.27 -17.29 -7.48
N ARG A 44 -3.42 -16.69 -7.79
CA ARG A 44 -3.62 -15.24 -7.67
C ARG A 44 -3.63 -14.85 -6.19
N ILE A 45 -3.08 -13.68 -5.86
CA ILE A 45 -3.24 -13.10 -4.52
C ILE A 45 -4.69 -12.61 -4.34
N THR A 46 -5.35 -13.05 -3.28
CA THR A 46 -6.74 -12.65 -2.95
C THR A 46 -6.84 -11.97 -1.58
N THR A 47 -5.77 -12.00 -0.79
CA THR A 47 -5.73 -11.40 0.53
C THR A 47 -4.34 -10.80 0.78
N VAL A 48 -4.30 -9.55 1.21
CA VAL A 48 -3.10 -8.88 1.71
C VAL A 48 -3.20 -8.82 3.23
N VAL A 49 -2.11 -9.15 3.92
CA VAL A 49 -2.03 -9.09 5.39
C VAL A 49 -1.01 -8.02 5.77
N ASN A 50 -1.47 -6.91 6.33
CA ASN A 50 -0.61 -5.89 6.91
C ASN A 50 -0.15 -6.34 8.30
N ILE A 51 1.16 -6.30 8.54
CA ILE A 51 1.76 -6.65 9.84
C ILE A 51 2.50 -5.42 10.33
N GLY A 52 2.00 -4.81 11.39
CA GLY A 52 2.54 -3.55 11.89
C GLY A 52 1.87 -3.12 13.19
N ILE A 53 2.45 -2.16 13.89
CA ILE A 53 1.92 -1.64 15.15
C ILE A 53 1.78 -0.12 15.10
N GLY A 54 0.98 0.45 16.01
CA GLY A 54 0.84 1.89 16.16
C GLY A 54 0.41 2.57 14.86
N GLY A 55 1.16 3.58 14.42
CA GLY A 55 0.87 4.33 13.19
C GLY A 55 0.86 3.47 11.92
N SER A 56 1.65 2.39 11.89
CA SER A 56 1.73 1.46 10.75
C SER A 56 0.57 0.45 10.69
N ASP A 57 -0.37 0.51 11.65
CA ASP A 57 -1.58 -0.33 11.70
C ASP A 57 -2.85 0.51 11.72
N LEU A 58 -2.93 1.49 12.63
CA LEU A 58 -4.14 2.29 12.85
C LEU A 58 -4.61 3.03 11.59
N GLY A 59 -3.67 3.62 10.85
CA GLY A 59 -3.98 4.30 9.58
C GLY A 59 -4.53 3.34 8.53
N PRO A 60 -3.79 2.28 8.16
CA PRO A 60 -4.24 1.27 7.21
C PRO A 60 -5.60 0.63 7.56
N VAL A 61 -5.80 0.20 8.82
CA VAL A 61 -7.07 -0.39 9.27
C VAL A 61 -8.23 0.59 9.09
N MET A 62 -8.04 1.85 9.52
CA MET A 62 -9.08 2.86 9.46
C MET A 62 -9.49 3.18 8.03
N VAL A 63 -8.51 3.39 7.14
CA VAL A 63 -8.76 3.76 5.74
C VAL A 63 -9.41 2.62 4.97
N ASP A 64 -8.96 1.37 5.15
CA ASP A 64 -9.58 0.19 4.54
C ASP A 64 -11.07 0.06 4.90
N GLN A 65 -11.41 0.22 6.19
CA GLN A 65 -12.79 0.14 6.64
C GLN A 65 -13.66 1.31 6.15
N ALA A 66 -13.12 2.53 6.16
CA ALA A 66 -13.82 3.73 5.72
C ALA A 66 -14.13 3.67 4.21
N LEU A 67 -13.18 3.16 3.42
CA LEU A 67 -13.27 3.10 1.96
C LEU A 67 -13.73 1.73 1.42
N ARG A 68 -14.21 0.81 2.27
CA ARG A 68 -14.59 -0.56 1.87
C ARG A 68 -15.48 -0.67 0.63
N HIS A 69 -16.32 0.34 0.35
CA HIS A 69 -17.20 0.35 -0.83
C HIS A 69 -16.46 0.56 -2.15
N TYR A 70 -15.23 1.08 -2.10
CA TYR A 70 -14.36 1.29 -3.26
C TYR A 70 -13.45 0.08 -3.55
N ALA A 71 -13.50 -0.96 -2.72
CA ALA A 71 -12.76 -2.19 -2.97
C ALA A 71 -13.37 -2.94 -4.17
N ASP A 72 -12.60 -3.08 -5.25
CA ASP A 72 -13.09 -3.48 -6.57
C ASP A 72 -12.27 -4.63 -7.22
N ALA A 73 -11.05 -4.89 -6.74
CA ALA A 73 -10.14 -5.86 -7.35
C ALA A 73 -10.32 -7.31 -6.87
N GLY A 74 -11.34 -7.58 -6.05
CA GLY A 74 -11.53 -8.91 -5.44
C GLY A 74 -10.34 -9.35 -4.57
N ILE A 75 -9.67 -8.38 -3.93
CA ILE A 75 -8.60 -8.60 -2.95
C ILE A 75 -9.09 -8.05 -1.61
N SER A 76 -8.96 -8.83 -0.55
CA SER A 76 -9.29 -8.41 0.82
C SER A 76 -8.04 -7.98 1.58
N ALA A 77 -8.18 -7.08 2.55
CA ALA A 77 -7.13 -6.72 3.50
C ALA A 77 -7.40 -7.33 4.88
N ARG A 78 -6.34 -7.72 5.58
CA ARG A 78 -6.33 -8.16 6.98
C ARG A 78 -5.17 -7.48 7.70
N PHE A 79 -5.27 -7.38 9.02
CA PHE A 79 -4.35 -6.61 9.84
C PHE A 79 -3.96 -7.41 11.08
N VAL A 80 -2.65 -7.50 11.34
CA VAL A 80 -2.07 -8.18 12.49
C VAL A 80 -1.14 -7.20 13.20
N SER A 81 -1.52 -6.78 14.40
CA SER A 81 -0.80 -5.77 15.16
C SER A 81 -0.46 -6.15 16.59
N ASN A 82 -1.12 -7.16 17.15
CA ASN A 82 -0.76 -7.65 18.47
C ASN A 82 0.32 -8.73 18.38
N VAL A 83 1.15 -8.81 19.41
CA VAL A 83 2.15 -9.88 19.60
C VAL A 83 1.53 -11.14 20.23
N ASP A 84 0.32 -11.02 20.78
CA ASP A 84 -0.45 -12.12 21.34
C ASP A 84 -0.81 -13.14 20.23
N PRO A 85 -0.37 -14.41 20.34
CA PRO A 85 -0.51 -15.43 19.29
C PRO A 85 -1.92 -16.03 19.13
#